data_AF-A0A3E0Q2N4-F1
#
_entry.id   AF-A0A3E0Q2N4-F1
#
_cell.length_a   1.000
_cell.length_b   1.000
_cell.length_c   1.000
_cell.angle_alpha   90.00
_cell.angle_beta   90.00
_cell.angle_gamma   90.00
#
_symmetry.space_group_name_H-M   'P 1'
#
loop_
_entity.id
_entity.type
_entity.pdbx_description
1 polymer ?
#
loop_
_entity_poly.entity_id
_entity_poly.type
_entity_poly.pdbx_seq_one_letter_code
_entity_poly.pdbx_strand_id
1 'polypeptide(L)'
;MMVGAIADLVSGANTILGELSESSYSLHSDDEGSFDIVDHRNADEIRPISTLSGGETFLVSLALALSLAETLAAGGGSNLDAIILDEGFGTLDEESLDVVAAVLENLTVSGLMVGIITHVRALATRAPVRFVVRKGPEGSHVEKRE
;
A
#
# COMPACT_ATOMS: atom_id res chain seq x y z
N MET A 1 -15.63 2.94 -21.35
CA MET A 1 -14.36 2.17 -21.26
C MET A 1 -13.31 2.79 -20.32
N MET A 2 -13.60 3.88 -19.59
CA MET A 2 -12.70 4.46 -18.58
C MET A 2 -13.30 4.42 -17.17
N VAL A 3 -14.61 4.69 -17.05
CA VAL A 3 -15.38 4.58 -15.78
C VAL A 3 -15.31 3.17 -15.16
N GLY A 4 -15.35 2.12 -15.98
CA GLY A 4 -15.25 0.74 -15.48
C GLY A 4 -13.88 0.42 -14.87
N ALA A 5 -12.80 0.94 -15.45
CA ALA A 5 -11.45 0.67 -14.95
C ALA A 5 -11.17 1.37 -13.62
N ILE A 6 -11.69 2.60 -13.43
CA ILE A 6 -11.61 3.30 -12.14
C ILE A 6 -12.47 2.58 -11.10
N ALA A 7 -13.68 2.13 -11.46
CA ALA A 7 -14.53 1.38 -10.55
C ALA A 7 -13.88 0.07 -10.08
N ASP A 8 -13.25 -0.68 -10.98
CA ASP A 8 -12.52 -1.92 -10.64
C ASP A 8 -11.33 -1.62 -9.72
N LEU A 9 -10.57 -0.56 -10.01
CA LEU A 9 -9.46 -0.10 -9.18
C LEU A 9 -9.91 0.27 -7.76
N VAL A 10 -11.00 1.05 -7.64
CA VAL A 10 -11.56 1.48 -6.35
C VAL A 10 -12.11 0.29 -5.58
N SER A 11 -12.77 -0.66 -6.27
CA SER A 11 -13.26 -1.88 -5.65
C SER A 11 -12.13 -2.72 -5.06
N GLY A 12 -11.04 -2.93 -5.80
CA GLY A 12 -9.87 -3.64 -5.29
C GLY A 12 -9.19 -2.87 -4.16
N ALA A 13 -9.08 -1.54 -4.29
CA ALA A 13 -8.50 -0.69 -3.27
C ALA A 13 -9.32 -0.72 -1.98
N ASN A 14 -10.65 -0.77 -2.05
CA ASN A 14 -11.52 -0.88 -0.88
C ASN A 14 -11.40 -2.22 -0.15
N THR A 15 -11.10 -3.30 -0.87
CA THR A 15 -10.82 -4.61 -0.25
C THR A 15 -9.56 -4.50 0.61
N ILE A 16 -8.48 -3.95 0.04
CA ILE A 16 -7.20 -3.80 0.73
C ILE A 16 -7.28 -2.75 1.85
N LEU A 17 -7.91 -1.60 1.59
CA LEU A 17 -8.09 -0.52 2.56
C LEU A 17 -8.96 -0.97 3.75
N GLY A 18 -9.95 -1.83 3.52
CA GLY A 18 -10.75 -2.43 4.59
C GLY A 18 -9.90 -3.28 5.53
N GLU A 19 -8.92 -4.02 5.02
CA GLU A 19 -7.96 -4.75 5.85
C GLU A 19 -7.00 -3.80 6.57
N LEU A 20 -6.42 -2.83 5.84
CA LEU A 20 -5.43 -1.89 6.37
C LEU A 20 -5.97 -0.91 7.42
N SER A 21 -7.26 -0.55 7.33
CA SER A 21 -7.90 0.42 8.21
C SER A 21 -8.87 -0.21 9.22
N GLU A 22 -8.89 -1.55 9.32
CA GLU A 22 -9.86 -2.29 10.14
C GLU A 22 -11.32 -1.90 9.82
N SER A 23 -11.62 -1.75 8.52
CA SER A 23 -12.91 -1.29 8.00
C SER A 23 -13.32 0.13 8.44
N SER A 24 -12.38 0.95 8.92
CA SER A 24 -12.65 2.34 9.30
C SER A 24 -12.89 3.24 8.10
N TYR A 25 -12.26 2.94 6.95
CA TYR A 25 -12.31 3.77 5.76
C TYR A 25 -12.66 2.97 4.51
N SER A 26 -13.42 3.60 3.62
CA SER A 26 -13.53 3.21 2.22
C SER A 26 -13.35 4.40 1.29
N LEU A 27 -12.87 4.13 0.09
CA LEU A 27 -12.67 5.07 -0.99
C LEU A 27 -13.91 5.11 -1.87
N HIS A 28 -14.38 6.32 -2.14
CA HIS A 28 -15.43 6.60 -3.11
C HIS A 28 -14.80 7.36 -4.30
N SER A 29 -15.22 7.04 -5.52
CA SER A 29 -14.86 7.82 -6.70
C SER A 29 -16.10 8.40 -7.36
N ASP A 30 -16.05 9.67 -7.75
CA ASP A 30 -17.11 10.29 -8.55
C ASP A 30 -16.97 9.99 -10.05
N ASP A 31 -17.94 10.45 -10.85
CA ASP A 31 -17.96 10.29 -12.31
C ASP A 31 -16.82 11.06 -13.01
N GLU A 32 -16.20 12.02 -12.33
CA GLU A 32 -15.07 12.82 -12.83
C GLU A 32 -13.71 12.20 -12.48
N GLY A 33 -13.69 11.12 -11.68
CA GLY A 33 -12.49 10.42 -11.23
C GLY A 33 -11.81 11.07 -10.02
N SER A 34 -12.49 11.97 -9.31
CA SER A 34 -12.05 12.46 -8.00
C SER A 34 -12.32 11.41 -6.93
N PHE A 35 -11.52 11.44 -5.86
CA PHE A 35 -11.64 10.52 -4.74
C PHE A 35 -12.09 11.23 -3.45
N ASP A 36 -13.05 10.61 -2.77
CA ASP A 36 -13.48 10.95 -1.42
C ASP A 36 -13.30 9.74 -0.49
N ILE A 37 -13.25 10.00 0.81
CA ILE A 37 -13.21 8.97 1.84
C ILE A 37 -14.54 8.91 2.55
N VAL A 38 -15.06 7.69 2.71
CA VAL A 38 -16.16 7.40 3.62
C VAL A 38 -15.55 6.99 4.96
N ASP A 39 -15.83 7.77 6.00
CA ASP A 39 -15.40 7.52 7.38
C ASP A 39 -16.49 6.75 8.13
N HIS A 40 -16.32 5.43 8.23
CA HIS A 40 -17.28 4.54 8.89
C HIS A 40 -17.30 4.72 10.41
N ARG A 41 -16.26 5.35 10.99
CA ARG A 41 -16.23 5.69 12.41
C ARG A 41 -17.09 6.92 12.72
N ASN A 42 -17.37 7.73 11.70
CA ASN A 42 -18.19 8.93 11.80
C ASN A 42 -19.51 8.82 11.02
N ALA A 43 -20.23 7.71 11.21
CA ALA A 43 -21.55 7.47 10.63
C ALA A 43 -21.58 7.60 9.08
N ASP A 44 -20.58 7.01 8.43
CA ASP A 44 -20.41 7.01 6.97
C ASP A 44 -20.28 8.43 6.38
N GLU A 45 -19.66 9.35 7.13
CA GLU A 45 -19.40 10.70 6.64
C GLU A 45 -18.48 10.65 5.42
N ILE A 46 -18.90 11.31 4.34
CA ILE A 46 -18.09 11.49 3.15
C ILE A 46 -17.26 12.77 3.33
N ARG A 47 -15.94 12.62 3.33
CA ARG A 47 -14.99 13.71 3.51
C ARG A 47 -13.94 13.74 2.40
N PRO A 48 -13.41 14.93 2.03
CA PRO A 48 -12.35 15.03 1.05
C PRO A 48 -11.08 14.32 1.51
N ILE A 49 -10.34 13.70 0.57
CA ILE A 49 -9.04 13.06 0.84
C ILE A 49 -8.00 14.01 1.49
N SER A 50 -8.14 15.33 1.29
CA SER A 50 -7.27 16.34 1.87
C SER A 50 -7.36 16.45 3.40
N THR A 51 -8.37 15.83 4.00
CA THR A 51 -8.58 15.78 5.45
C THR A 51 -7.85 14.62 6.13
N LEU A 52 -7.31 13.67 5.36
CA LEU A 52 -6.60 12.51 5.88
C LEU A 52 -5.31 12.92 6.60
N SER A 53 -5.00 12.20 7.68
CA SER A 53 -3.67 12.28 8.31
C SER A 53 -2.58 11.75 7.38
N GLY A 54 -1.31 11.97 7.73
CA GLY A 54 -0.18 11.46 6.95
C GLY A 54 -0.15 9.93 6.88
N GLY A 55 -0.55 9.23 7.95
CA GLY A 55 -0.67 7.77 7.97
C GLY A 55 -1.86 7.28 7.14
N GLU A 56 -3.02 7.91 7.27
CA GLU A 56 -4.22 7.57 6.49
C GLU A 56 -3.99 7.76 4.99
N THR A 57 -3.36 8.86 4.59
CA THR A 57 -3.01 9.12 3.19
C THR A 57 -2.09 8.02 2.64
N PHE A 58 -1.16 7.55 3.45
CA PHE A 58 -0.26 6.46 3.08
C PHE A 58 -1.03 5.14 2.87
N LEU A 59 -1.92 4.77 3.80
CA LEU A 59 -2.74 3.55 3.68
C LEU A 59 -3.63 3.57 2.43
N VAL A 60 -4.28 4.70 2.15
CA VAL A 60 -5.11 4.87 0.95
C VAL A 60 -4.27 4.77 -0.33
N SER A 61 -3.11 5.43 -0.35
CA SER A 61 -2.19 5.39 -1.50
C SER A 61 -1.64 3.98 -1.73
N LEU A 62 -1.32 3.26 -0.65
CA LEU A 62 -0.86 1.88 -0.69
C LEU A 62 -1.96 0.95 -1.24
N ALA A 63 -3.19 1.05 -0.72
CA ALA A 63 -4.32 0.26 -1.19
C ALA A 63 -4.59 0.45 -2.69
N LEU A 64 -4.54 1.71 -3.18
CA LEU A 64 -4.67 2.03 -4.60
C LEU A 64 -3.52 1.44 -5.44
N ALA A 65 -2.27 1.57 -4.99
CA ALA A 65 -1.11 1.05 -5.71
C ALA A 65 -1.15 -0.48 -5.84
N LEU A 66 -1.54 -1.17 -4.77
CA LEU A 66 -1.63 -2.63 -4.75
C LEU A 66 -2.80 -3.12 -5.63
N SER A 67 -3.98 -2.49 -5.52
CA SER A 67 -5.13 -2.79 -6.40
C SER A 67 -4.80 -2.60 -7.88
N LEU A 68 -4.07 -1.52 -8.21
CA LEU A 68 -3.60 -1.28 -9.57
C LEU A 68 -2.63 -2.38 -10.02
N ALA A 69 -1.68 -2.76 -9.16
CA ALA A 69 -0.70 -3.81 -9.47
C ALA A 69 -1.38 -5.16 -9.74
N GLU A 70 -2.35 -5.56 -8.91
CA GLU A 70 -3.15 -6.77 -9.11
C GLU A 70 -3.96 -6.73 -10.41
N THR A 71 -4.62 -5.60 -10.69
CA THR A 71 -5.41 -5.42 -11.92
C THR A 71 -4.53 -5.54 -13.17
N LEU A 72 -3.32 -4.96 -13.14
CA LEU A 72 -2.36 -5.06 -14.24
C LEU A 72 -1.79 -6.47 -14.39
N ALA A 73 -1.51 -7.16 -13.28
CA ALA A 73 -1.04 -8.54 -13.30
C ALA A 73 -2.09 -9.51 -13.90
N ALA A 74 -3.38 -9.31 -13.61
CA ALA A 74 -4.47 -10.13 -14.13
C ALA A 74 -4.77 -9.88 -15.63
N GLY A 75 -4.47 -8.67 -16.14
CA GLY A 75 -4.84 -8.23 -17.49
C GLY A 75 -4.00 -8.77 -18.65
N GLY A 76 -2.95 -9.56 -18.39
CA GLY A 76 -2.17 -10.30 -19.41
C GLY A 76 -1.36 -9.46 -20.42
N GLY A 77 -1.39 -8.12 -20.34
CA GLY A 77 -0.70 -7.22 -21.28
C GLY A 77 0.76 -6.92 -20.94
N SER A 78 1.15 -7.16 -19.69
CA SER A 78 2.51 -7.03 -19.18
C SER A 78 2.59 -7.82 -17.88
N ASN A 79 3.48 -8.81 -17.80
CA ASN A 79 3.75 -9.53 -16.56
C ASN A 79 4.34 -8.54 -15.55
N LEU A 80 3.49 -7.93 -14.73
CA LEU A 80 3.94 -7.12 -13.60
C LEU A 80 4.39 -8.11 -12.52
N ASP A 81 5.68 -8.44 -12.55
CA ASP A 81 6.26 -9.43 -11.64
C ASP A 81 6.66 -8.81 -10.28
N ALA A 82 6.68 -7.48 -10.17
CA ALA A 82 7.11 -6.79 -8.97
C ALA A 82 6.47 -5.41 -8.74
N ILE A 83 6.30 -5.06 -7.47
CA ILE A 83 6.03 -3.71 -6.96
C ILE A 83 7.14 -3.30 -5.99
N ILE A 84 7.58 -2.03 -6.06
CA ILE A 84 8.55 -1.46 -5.12
C ILE A 84 7.87 -0.31 -4.37
N LEU A 85 7.84 -0.43 -3.05
CA LEU A 85 7.29 0.56 -2.13
C LEU A 85 8.45 1.32 -1.48
N ASP A 86 8.47 2.65 -1.63
CA ASP A 86 9.56 3.50 -1.16
C ASP A 86 9.11 4.46 -0.06
N GLU A 87 9.63 4.24 1.15
CA GLU A 87 9.39 5.01 2.36
C GLU A 87 7.88 5.24 2.65
N GLY A 88 7.54 6.10 3.62
CA GLY A 88 6.15 6.41 3.98
C GLY A 88 5.57 5.57 5.12
N PHE A 89 6.21 4.45 5.48
CA PHE A 89 5.81 3.63 6.62
C PHE A 89 6.10 4.28 8.00
N GLY A 90 7.00 5.27 8.05
CA GLY A 90 7.42 5.89 9.32
C GLY A 90 6.38 6.80 9.98
N THR A 91 5.28 7.10 9.29
CA THR A 91 4.14 7.87 9.83
C THR A 91 3.09 7.00 10.51
N LEU A 92 3.23 5.66 10.40
CA LEU A 92 2.32 4.69 10.99
C LEU A 92 2.74 4.34 12.42
N ASP A 93 1.75 4.05 13.26
CA ASP A 93 1.99 3.41 14.56
C ASP A 93 2.35 1.92 14.40
N GLU A 94 2.77 1.31 15.51
CA GLU A 94 3.25 -0.08 15.53
C GLU A 94 2.14 -1.08 15.14
N GLU A 95 0.90 -0.82 15.55
CA GLU A 95 -0.27 -1.64 15.22
C GLU A 95 -0.57 -1.60 13.72
N SER A 96 -0.61 -0.40 13.13
CA SER A 96 -0.81 -0.20 11.70
C SER A 96 0.31 -0.82 10.86
N LEU A 97 1.56 -0.73 11.32
CA LEU A 97 2.70 -1.37 10.66
C LEU A 97 2.57 -2.90 10.62
N ASP A 98 2.09 -3.49 11.71
CA ASP A 98 1.88 -4.93 11.81
C ASP A 98 0.79 -5.43 10.84
N VAL A 99 -0.30 -4.67 10.69
CA VAL A 99 -1.37 -4.93 9.72
C VAL A 99 -0.84 -4.79 8.29
N VAL A 100 -0.17 -3.68 7.98
CA VAL A 100 0.44 -3.43 6.66
C VAL A 100 1.37 -4.58 6.26
N ALA A 101 2.25 -5.00 7.15
CA ALA A 101 3.18 -6.07 6.85
C ALA A 101 2.47 -7.41 6.56
N ALA A 102 1.40 -7.73 7.29
CA ALA A 102 0.60 -8.94 7.03
C ALA A 102 -0.08 -8.90 5.64
N VAL A 103 -0.61 -7.74 5.24
CA VAL A 103 -1.18 -7.55 3.89
C VAL A 103 -0.11 -7.72 2.81
N LEU A 104 1.08 -7.13 2.98
CA LEU A 104 2.18 -7.28 2.02
C LEU A 104 2.67 -8.73 1.91
N GLU A 105 2.71 -9.48 3.02
CA GLU A 105 3.03 -10.90 3.02
C GLU A 105 2.02 -11.71 2.19
N ASN A 106 0.71 -11.45 2.34
CA ASN A 106 -0.33 -12.12 1.55
C ASN A 106 -0.19 -11.87 0.04
N LEU A 107 0.24 -10.67 -0.36
CA LEU A 107 0.47 -10.34 -1.76
C LEU A 107 1.68 -11.08 -2.36
N THR A 108 2.69 -11.41 -1.56
CA THR A 108 3.79 -12.26 -2.06
C THR A 108 3.33 -13.67 -2.43
N VAL A 109 2.25 -14.17 -1.80
CA VAL A 109 1.68 -15.50 -2.08
C VAL A 109 0.98 -15.55 -3.44
N SER A 110 0.46 -14.42 -3.94
CA SER A 110 -0.19 -14.34 -5.25
C SER A 110 0.80 -14.34 -6.42
N GLY A 111 2.10 -14.38 -6.15
CA GLY A 111 3.17 -14.40 -7.16
C GLY A 111 3.73 -13.03 -7.52
N LEU A 112 3.20 -11.95 -6.92
CA LEU A 112 3.71 -10.59 -7.06
C LEU A 112 4.90 -10.37 -6.11
N MET A 113 6.08 -10.04 -6.64
CA MET A 113 7.23 -9.68 -5.79
C MET A 113 7.01 -8.30 -5.16
N VAL A 114 6.99 -8.23 -3.82
CA VAL A 114 6.92 -6.95 -3.09
C VAL A 114 8.31 -6.58 -2.58
N GLY A 115 8.88 -5.49 -3.11
CA GLY A 115 10.10 -4.87 -2.61
C GLY A 115 9.77 -3.67 -1.72
N ILE A 116 10.41 -3.56 -0.56
CA ILE A 116 10.19 -2.47 0.39
C ILE A 116 11.51 -1.75 0.66
N ILE A 117 11.51 -0.43 0.49
CA ILE A 117 12.60 0.46 0.90
C ILE A 117 12.09 1.20 2.14
N THR A 118 12.73 0.97 3.28
CA THR A 118 12.29 1.57 4.54
C THR A 118 13.44 1.68 5.55
N HIS A 119 13.39 2.73 6.37
CA HIS A 119 14.19 2.84 7.59
C HIS A 119 13.49 2.21 8.81
N VAL A 120 12.23 1.77 8.68
CA VAL A 120 11.43 1.18 9.76
C VAL A 120 11.86 -0.26 10.02
N ARG A 121 12.48 -0.49 11.18
CA ARG A 121 13.02 -1.80 11.55
C ARG A 121 11.97 -2.89 11.70
N ALA A 122 10.77 -2.54 12.20
CA ALA A 122 9.68 -3.49 12.40
C ALA A 122 9.30 -4.17 11.07
N LEU A 123 9.10 -3.38 10.02
CA LEU A 123 8.79 -3.85 8.68
C LEU A 123 9.96 -4.63 8.06
N ALA A 124 11.20 -4.11 8.21
CA ALA A 124 12.39 -4.77 7.67
C ALA A 124 12.69 -6.15 8.29
N THR A 125 12.25 -6.39 9.54
CA THR A 125 12.47 -7.67 10.24
C THR A 125 11.50 -8.76 9.82
N ARG A 126 10.35 -8.39 9.25
CA ARG A 126 9.36 -9.34 8.71
C ARG A 126 9.72 -9.86 7.33
N ALA A 127 10.50 -9.11 6.55
CA ALA A 127 10.95 -9.54 5.24
C ALA A 127 11.95 -10.73 5.33
N PRO A 128 11.74 -11.83 4.59
CA PRO A 128 12.60 -13.01 4.63
C PRO A 128 13.99 -12.76 4.03
N VAL A 129 14.12 -11.78 3.13
CA VAL A 129 15.39 -11.33 2.55
C VAL A 129 15.47 -9.83 2.68
N ARG A 130 16.58 -9.30 3.22
CA ARG A 130 16.79 -7.86 3.37
C ARG A 130 18.19 -7.44 2.97
N PHE A 131 18.30 -6.26 2.36
CA PHE A 131 19.58 -5.65 2.00
C PHE A 131 19.83 -4.47 2.92
N VAL A 132 20.79 -4.61 3.84
CA VAL A 132 21.14 -3.55 4.79
C VAL A 132 22.14 -2.61 4.13
N VAL A 133 21.73 -1.35 3.94
CA VAL A 133 22.59 -0.30 3.37
C VAL A 133 23.25 0.50 4.51
N ARG A 134 24.58 0.57 4.53
CA ARG A 134 25.37 1.34 5.50
C ARG A 134 26.21 2.39 4.80
N LYS A 135 26.09 3.65 5.21
CA LYS A 135 26.96 4.74 4.73
C LYS A 135 28.34 4.65 5.38
N GLY A 136 29.40 4.76 4.58
CA GLY A 136 30.79 4.80 5.03
C GLY A 136 31.59 5.90 4.33
N PRO A 137 32.86 6.12 4.72
CA PRO A 137 33.70 7.19 4.18
C PRO A 137 33.97 7.08 2.67
N GLU A 138 34.02 5.87 2.14
CA GLU A 138 34.27 5.58 0.71
C GLU A 138 32.99 5.41 -0.11
N GLY A 139 31.81 5.56 0.51
CA GLY A 139 30.52 5.35 -0.13
C GLY A 139 29.59 4.44 0.67
N SER A 140 28.50 4.01 0.04
CA SER A 140 27.51 3.12 0.66
C SER A 140 27.87 1.65 0.43
N HIS A 141 27.75 0.85 1.49
CA HIS A 141 27.98 -0.60 1.47
C HIS A 141 26.66 -1.32 1.66
N VAL A 142 26.46 -2.41 0.91
CA VAL A 142 25.24 -3.24 0.97
C VAL A 142 25.60 -4.61 1.50
N GLU A 143 24.85 -5.08 2.49
CA GLU A 143 24.97 -6.41 3.07
C GLU A 143 23.65 -7.16 2.93
N LYS A 144 23.64 -8.30 2.23
CA LYS A 144 22.48 -9.20 2.21
C LYS A 144 22.36 -9.88 3.57
N ARG A 145 21.16 -9.85 4.14
CA ARG A 145 20.79 -10.62 5.33
C ARG A 145 19.60 -11.50 4.97
N GLU A 146 19.71 -12.78 5.33
CA GLU A 146 18.62 -13.74 5.35
C GLU A 146 18.00 -13.80 6.76
#